data_AF-A0A1Y2K9Y4-F1
#
_entry.id   AF-A0A1Y2K9Y4-F1
#
_cell.length_a   1.000
_cell.length_b   1.000
_cell.length_c   1.000
_cell.angle_alpha   90.00
_cell.angle_beta   90.00
_cell.angle_gamma   90.00
#
_symmetry.space_group_name_H-M   'P 1'
#
loop_
_entity.id
_entity.type
_entity.pdbx_description
1 polymer ?
#
loop_
_entity_poly.entity_id
_entity_poly.type
_entity_poly.pdbx_seq_one_letter_code
_entity_poly.pdbx_strand_id
1 'polypeptide(L)'
;MRFWIVMTALCVGLMSAWSSARAETPIVDITRDLESVKQFDAIEGVTHHGPVLKVPMPASMKLEDVIFELESALAEENLNIVGRNEIGKAIGKRNGEPFPAFTILHICNLTAGEKIIRNEPAFGAFLPCKVVLYEESPGGRVWIVTYKPTFAMIYFPDMPEEAKAAAGEIGDKLFNIIHELVVSNM
;
A
#
# COMPACT_ATOMS: atom_id res chain seq x y z
N MET A 1 -12.12 -62.58 -5.07
CA MET A 1 -12.54 -61.59 -4.05
C MET A 1 -11.51 -61.53 -2.91
N ARG A 2 -10.40 -60.79 -3.05
CA ARG A 2 -9.51 -60.38 -1.93
C ARG A 2 -8.28 -59.54 -2.34
N PHE A 3 -8.35 -58.78 -3.44
CA PHE A 3 -7.21 -57.96 -3.89
C PHE A 3 -7.52 -56.46 -4.00
N TRP A 4 -8.76 -56.03 -3.77
CA TRP A 4 -9.20 -54.63 -3.88
C TRP A 4 -9.37 -53.90 -2.54
N ILE A 5 -8.89 -54.49 -1.44
CA ILE A 5 -9.01 -53.88 -0.09
C ILE A 5 -7.65 -53.34 0.41
N VAL A 6 -6.52 -53.80 -0.14
CA VAL A 6 -5.19 -53.39 0.35
C VAL A 6 -4.70 -52.08 -0.30
N MET A 7 -5.20 -51.72 -1.49
CA MET A 7 -4.70 -50.54 -2.22
C MET A 7 -5.35 -49.21 -1.77
N THR A 8 -6.47 -49.26 -1.04
CA THR A 8 -7.14 -48.07 -0.50
C THR A 8 -6.50 -47.57 0.79
N ALA A 9 -5.78 -48.43 1.52
CA ALA A 9 -5.19 -48.08 2.81
C ALA A 9 -3.89 -47.26 2.70
N LEU A 10 -3.14 -47.37 1.59
CA LEU A 10 -1.89 -46.62 1.40
C LEU A 10 -2.10 -45.17 0.92
N CYS A 11 -3.20 -44.85 0.23
CA CYS A 11 -3.46 -43.48 -0.21
C CYS A 11 -4.00 -42.57 0.92
N VAL A 12 -4.73 -43.12 1.89
CA VAL A 12 -5.30 -42.32 2.99
C VAL A 12 -4.21 -41.85 3.97
N GLY A 13 -3.13 -42.62 4.14
CA GLY A 13 -2.00 -42.26 5.01
C GLY A 13 -1.09 -41.16 4.45
N LEU A 14 -1.07 -40.94 3.13
CA LEU A 14 -0.27 -39.90 2.49
C LEU A 14 -1.01 -38.56 2.37
N MET A 15 -2.35 -38.55 2.41
CA MET A 15 -3.14 -37.31 2.40
C MET A 15 -3.30 -36.69 3.80
N SER A 16 -3.15 -37.45 4.88
CA SER A 16 -3.24 -36.93 6.25
C SER A 16 -1.98 -36.19 6.71
N ALA A 17 -0.85 -36.37 6.01
CA ALA A 17 0.41 -35.66 6.29
C ALA A 17 0.46 -34.24 5.70
N TRP A 18 -0.52 -33.84 4.88
CA TRP A 18 -0.64 -32.51 4.26
C TRP A 18 -1.66 -31.59 4.97
N SER A 19 -2.10 -31.94 6.18
CA SER A 19 -3.18 -31.21 6.88
C SER A 19 -2.72 -30.42 8.11
N SER A 20 -1.45 -30.47 8.51
CA SER A 20 -1.01 -29.85 9.79
C SER A 20 0.21 -28.95 9.73
N ALA A 21 0.77 -28.67 8.55
CA ALA A 21 1.69 -27.54 8.41
C ALA A 21 0.92 -26.27 8.03
N ARG A 22 -0.04 -25.85 8.86
CA ARG A 22 -0.28 -24.40 8.99
C ARG A 22 0.96 -23.89 9.69
N ALA A 23 1.94 -23.44 8.90
CA ALA A 23 2.94 -22.53 9.43
C ALA A 23 2.16 -21.44 10.15
N GLU A 24 2.27 -21.40 11.49
CA GLU A 24 1.81 -20.27 12.26
C GLU A 24 2.48 -19.07 11.62
N THR A 25 1.71 -18.25 10.90
CA THR A 25 2.23 -17.03 10.30
C THR A 25 2.84 -16.26 11.45
N PRO A 26 4.17 -15.99 11.45
CA PRO A 26 4.77 -15.25 12.52
C PRO A 26 4.00 -13.93 12.60
N ILE A 27 3.49 -13.64 13.79
CA ILE A 27 2.78 -12.40 14.07
C ILE A 27 3.83 -11.31 13.88
N VAL A 28 3.86 -10.72 12.68
CA VAL A 28 4.73 -9.59 12.39
C VAL A 28 4.35 -8.48 13.35
N ASP A 29 5.35 -7.92 14.03
CA ASP A 29 5.16 -6.82 14.97
C ASP A 29 4.71 -5.56 14.21
N ILE A 30 3.40 -5.39 14.09
CA ILE A 30 2.77 -4.24 13.45
C ILE A 30 2.69 -3.02 14.38
N THR A 31 3.20 -3.06 15.61
CA THR A 31 3.03 -1.97 16.58
C THR A 31 3.57 -0.63 16.05
N ARG A 32 4.73 -0.67 15.38
CA ARG A 32 5.35 0.49 14.72
C ARG A 32 4.46 1.09 13.63
N ASP A 33 3.75 0.25 12.92
CA ASP A 33 2.85 0.67 11.84
C ASP A 33 1.56 1.25 12.41
N LEU A 34 1.03 0.63 13.45
CA LEU A 34 -0.11 1.16 14.20
C LEU A 34 0.21 2.54 14.78
N GLU A 35 1.40 2.79 15.31
CA GLU A 35 1.77 4.11 15.83
C GLU A 35 1.81 5.19 14.74
N SER A 36 2.42 4.91 13.60
CA SER A 36 2.42 5.84 12.45
C SER A 36 1.03 6.07 11.86
N VAL A 37 0.09 5.16 12.10
CA VAL A 37 -1.31 5.29 11.68
C VAL A 37 -2.09 6.16 12.67
N LYS A 38 -1.79 6.07 13.98
CA LYS A 38 -2.47 6.85 15.03
C LYS A 38 -2.37 8.36 14.85
N GLN A 39 -1.33 8.88 14.21
CA GLN A 39 -1.21 10.32 13.94
C GLN A 39 -2.40 10.85 13.14
N PHE A 40 -3.04 10.00 12.32
CA PHE A 40 -4.21 10.37 11.53
C PHE A 40 -5.54 10.28 12.29
N ASP A 41 -5.57 9.65 13.48
CA ASP A 41 -6.82 9.47 14.24
C ASP A 41 -7.37 10.81 14.77
N ALA A 42 -6.52 11.84 14.86
CA ALA A 42 -6.92 13.19 15.24
C ALA A 42 -7.51 14.01 14.07
N ILE A 43 -7.37 13.55 12.83
CA ILE A 43 -7.84 14.26 11.63
C ILE A 43 -9.28 13.84 11.34
N GLU A 44 -10.19 14.81 11.35
CA GLU A 44 -11.61 14.56 11.06
C GLU A 44 -11.81 14.01 9.64
N GLY A 45 -12.57 12.91 9.54
CA GLY A 45 -12.95 12.30 8.26
C GLY A 45 -11.94 11.29 7.71
N VAL A 46 -10.81 11.04 8.39
CA VAL A 46 -9.95 9.89 8.08
C VAL A 46 -10.71 8.59 8.32
N THR A 47 -10.56 7.65 7.39
CA THR A 47 -11.14 6.30 7.51
C THR A 47 -10.10 5.21 7.23
N HIS A 48 -10.13 4.14 8.03
CA HIS A 48 -9.27 2.98 7.88
C HIS A 48 -10.03 1.81 7.23
N HIS A 49 -9.46 1.24 6.17
CA HIS A 49 -9.95 0.04 5.47
C HIS A 49 -8.89 -1.07 5.58
N GLY A 50 -8.80 -1.69 6.76
CA GLY A 50 -7.69 -2.59 7.08
C GLY A 50 -6.36 -1.80 7.11
N PRO A 51 -5.32 -2.20 6.34
CA PRO A 51 -4.06 -1.46 6.28
C PRO A 51 -4.13 -0.18 5.43
N VAL A 52 -5.26 0.06 4.74
CA VAL A 52 -5.44 1.17 3.83
C VAL A 52 -6.01 2.37 4.56
N LEU A 53 -5.32 3.49 4.46
CA LEU A 53 -5.70 4.78 5.00
C LEU A 53 -6.34 5.64 3.90
N LYS A 54 -7.52 6.19 4.17
CA LYS A 54 -8.17 7.21 3.34
C LYS A 54 -8.23 8.52 4.13
N VAL A 55 -7.64 9.57 3.58
CA VAL A 55 -7.45 10.88 4.20
C VAL A 55 -8.14 11.96 3.37
N PRO A 56 -9.06 12.76 3.95
CA PRO A 56 -9.61 13.92 3.26
C PRO A 56 -8.57 15.04 3.20
N MET A 57 -8.38 15.63 2.03
CA MET A 57 -7.59 16.86 1.91
C MET A 57 -8.44 18.08 2.33
N PRO A 58 -7.81 19.16 2.79
CA PRO A 58 -8.50 20.41 3.11
C PRO A 58 -9.36 20.90 1.93
N ALA A 59 -10.56 21.40 2.25
CA ALA A 59 -11.54 21.77 1.23
C ALA A 59 -11.11 22.96 0.34
N SER A 60 -10.08 23.70 0.76
CA SER A 60 -9.44 24.79 0.01
C SER A 60 -8.56 24.31 -1.14
N MET A 61 -8.07 23.07 -1.08
CA MET A 61 -7.12 22.53 -2.06
C MET A 61 -7.83 21.82 -3.21
N LYS A 62 -7.43 22.13 -4.45
CA LYS A 62 -7.84 21.36 -5.63
C LYS A 62 -6.86 20.23 -5.89
N LEU A 63 -7.26 19.31 -6.76
CA LEU A 63 -6.45 18.13 -7.07
C LEU A 63 -5.05 18.52 -7.55
N GLU A 64 -4.94 19.54 -8.41
CA GLU A 64 -3.66 20.01 -8.93
C GLU A 64 -2.77 20.59 -7.82
N ASP A 65 -3.34 21.30 -6.85
CA ASP A 65 -2.62 21.86 -5.71
C ASP A 65 -2.07 20.73 -4.83
N VAL A 66 -2.90 19.73 -4.51
CA VAL A 66 -2.50 18.55 -3.72
C VAL A 66 -1.39 17.77 -4.42
N ILE A 67 -1.50 17.55 -5.74
CA ILE A 67 -0.45 16.88 -6.52
C ILE A 67 0.85 17.68 -6.47
N PHE A 68 0.79 19.00 -6.66
CA PHE A 68 1.97 19.86 -6.70
C PHE A 68 2.69 19.88 -5.35
N GLU A 69 1.98 20.08 -4.25
CA GLU A 69 2.56 20.06 -2.90
C GLU A 69 3.11 18.68 -2.55
N LEU A 70 2.39 17.61 -2.89
CA LEU A 70 2.85 16.24 -2.69
C LEU A 70 4.12 15.97 -3.49
N GLU A 71 4.19 16.38 -4.76
CA GLU A 71 5.37 16.23 -5.61
C GLU A 71 6.59 16.94 -5.03
N SER A 72 6.42 18.16 -4.50
CA SER A 72 7.48 18.92 -3.84
C SER A 72 7.98 18.21 -2.58
N ALA A 73 7.07 17.84 -1.67
CA ALA A 73 7.42 17.20 -0.41
C ALA A 73 8.07 15.82 -0.60
N LEU A 74 7.61 15.04 -1.59
CA LEU A 74 8.23 13.76 -1.94
C LEU A 74 9.67 13.94 -2.41
N ALA A 75 9.95 14.96 -3.23
CA ALA A 75 11.29 15.22 -3.73
C ALA A 75 12.28 15.56 -2.60
N GLU A 76 11.85 16.32 -1.60
CA GLU A 76 12.65 16.68 -0.42
C GLU A 76 13.08 15.45 0.39
N GLU A 77 12.23 14.42 0.45
CA GLU A 77 12.48 13.16 1.16
C GLU A 77 13.13 12.07 0.29
N ASN A 78 13.60 12.41 -0.91
CA ASN A 78 14.15 11.47 -1.91
C ASN A 78 13.18 10.32 -2.24
N LEU A 79 11.89 10.66 -2.34
CA LEU A 79 10.83 9.79 -2.83
C LEU A 79 10.49 10.23 -4.25
N ASN A 80 10.84 9.39 -5.22
CA ASN A 80 10.70 9.71 -6.64
C ASN A 80 9.35 9.22 -7.14
N ILE A 81 8.67 10.04 -7.95
CA ILE A 81 7.55 9.56 -8.75
C ILE A 81 8.11 8.79 -9.95
N VAL A 82 7.88 7.48 -9.96
CA VAL A 82 8.34 6.56 -11.01
C VAL A 82 7.25 6.20 -12.00
N GLY A 83 6.02 6.67 -11.78
CA GLY A 83 4.90 6.45 -12.68
C GLY A 83 3.63 7.18 -12.26
N ARG A 84 2.73 7.35 -13.23
CA ARG A 84 1.44 8.01 -13.05
C ARG A 84 0.37 7.29 -13.87
N ASN A 85 -0.75 6.96 -13.25
CA ASN A 85 -1.93 6.44 -13.95
C ASN A 85 -3.12 7.37 -13.75
N GLU A 86 -3.54 8.04 -14.83
CA GLU A 86 -4.75 8.88 -14.86
C GLU A 86 -5.99 8.03 -15.19
N ILE A 87 -6.38 7.15 -14.26
CA ILE A 87 -7.47 6.18 -14.46
C ILE A 87 -8.79 6.88 -14.79
N GLY A 88 -9.14 7.96 -14.07
CA GLY A 88 -10.40 8.67 -14.30
C GLY A 88 -10.51 9.24 -15.71
N LYS A 89 -9.42 9.86 -16.20
CA LYS A 89 -9.31 10.37 -17.57
C LYS A 89 -9.43 9.25 -18.62
N ALA A 90 -8.83 8.09 -18.35
CA ALA A 90 -8.93 6.93 -19.23
C ALA A 90 -10.37 6.38 -19.31
N ILE A 91 -11.08 6.33 -18.18
CA ILE A 91 -12.50 5.94 -18.12
C ILE A 91 -13.36 6.93 -18.89
N GLY A 92 -13.21 8.22 -18.64
CA GLY A 92 -14.01 9.24 -19.32
C GLY A 92 -13.79 9.25 -20.83
N LYS A 93 -12.54 9.11 -21.28
CA LYS A 93 -12.20 8.96 -22.70
C LYS A 93 -12.87 7.74 -23.35
N ARG A 94 -12.91 6.61 -22.65
CA ARG A 94 -13.53 5.38 -23.16
C ARG A 94 -15.06 5.52 -23.26
N ASN A 95 -15.68 6.15 -22.27
CA ASN A 95 -17.14 6.25 -22.19
C ASN A 95 -17.69 7.43 -23.01
N GLY A 96 -16.87 8.42 -23.37
CA GLY A 96 -17.30 9.62 -24.09
C GLY A 96 -17.94 10.69 -23.21
N GLU A 97 -17.81 10.57 -21.89
CA GLU A 97 -18.37 11.50 -20.90
C GLU A 97 -17.35 11.76 -19.77
N PRO A 98 -17.40 12.92 -19.07
CA PRO A 98 -16.51 13.20 -17.96
C PRO A 98 -16.66 12.17 -16.82
N PHE A 99 -15.52 11.74 -16.26
CA PHE A 99 -15.46 10.92 -15.05
C PHE A 99 -14.65 11.67 -13.99
N PRO A 100 -14.99 11.58 -12.68
CA PRO A 100 -14.24 12.23 -11.62
C PRO A 100 -12.75 11.89 -11.68
N ALA A 101 -11.90 12.82 -11.27
CA ALA A 101 -10.47 12.55 -11.30
C ALA A 101 -10.12 11.37 -10.37
N PHE A 102 -9.32 10.46 -10.89
CA PHE A 102 -8.82 9.30 -10.16
C PHE A 102 -7.41 8.99 -10.68
N THR A 103 -6.40 9.38 -9.91
CA THR A 103 -4.99 9.31 -10.26
C THR A 103 -4.27 8.40 -9.29
N ILE A 104 -3.44 7.49 -9.80
CA ILE A 104 -2.53 6.69 -8.98
C ILE A 104 -1.11 7.17 -9.25
N LEU A 105 -0.45 7.68 -8.23
CA LEU A 105 0.97 8.00 -8.24
C LEU A 105 1.76 6.80 -7.71
N HIS A 106 2.83 6.49 -8.44
CA HIS A 106 3.77 5.43 -8.11
C HIS A 106 5.03 6.07 -7.56
N ILE A 107 5.32 5.82 -6.29
CA ILE A 107 6.37 6.50 -5.53
C ILE A 107 7.41 5.49 -5.06
N CYS A 108 8.69 5.83 -5.16
CA CYS A 108 9.77 4.95 -4.73
C CYS A 108 10.99 5.74 -4.26
N ASN A 109 11.59 5.33 -3.14
CA ASN A 109 12.99 5.61 -2.90
C ASN A 109 13.81 4.53 -3.63
N LEU A 110 14.52 4.89 -4.70
CA LEU A 110 15.18 3.92 -5.57
C LEU A 110 16.30 3.14 -4.86
N THR A 111 17.02 3.77 -3.93
CA THR A 111 18.08 3.12 -3.14
C THR A 111 17.51 2.05 -2.21
N ALA A 112 16.46 2.38 -1.45
CA ALA A 112 15.78 1.43 -0.58
C ALA A 112 15.04 0.35 -1.39
N GLY A 113 14.40 0.73 -2.50
CA GLY A 113 13.73 -0.19 -3.43
C GLY A 113 14.69 -1.23 -4.02
N GLU A 114 15.89 -0.82 -4.43
CA GLU A 114 16.92 -1.74 -4.92
C GLU A 114 17.29 -2.79 -3.86
N LYS A 115 17.49 -2.38 -2.60
CA LYS A 115 17.80 -3.31 -1.51
C LYS A 115 16.71 -4.36 -1.32
N ILE A 116 15.44 -3.94 -1.35
CA ILE A 116 14.31 -4.85 -1.21
C ILE A 116 14.27 -5.83 -2.39
N ILE A 117 14.31 -5.34 -3.63
CA ILE A 117 14.21 -6.16 -4.84
C ILE A 117 15.36 -7.16 -4.98
N ARG A 118 16.58 -6.78 -4.57
CA ARG A 118 17.75 -7.69 -4.62
C ARG A 118 17.63 -8.87 -3.66
N ASN A 119 16.97 -8.67 -2.52
CA ASN A 119 16.77 -9.73 -1.53
C ASN A 119 15.50 -10.53 -1.80
N GLU A 120 14.42 -9.86 -2.21
CA GLU A 120 13.11 -10.48 -2.44
C GLU A 120 12.45 -9.90 -3.71
N PRO A 121 12.78 -10.46 -4.90
CA PRO A 121 12.19 -10.00 -6.16
C PRO A 121 10.66 -10.11 -6.20
N ALA A 122 10.05 -11.07 -5.49
CA ALA A 122 8.60 -11.23 -5.50
C ALA A 122 7.88 -10.07 -4.77
N PHE A 123 8.58 -9.32 -3.92
CA PHE A 123 8.06 -8.08 -3.33
C PHE A 123 7.75 -7.01 -4.40
N GLY A 124 8.30 -7.14 -5.61
CA GLY A 124 7.97 -6.30 -6.77
C GLY A 124 6.46 -6.22 -7.08
N ALA A 125 5.65 -7.19 -6.64
CA ALA A 125 4.19 -7.13 -6.78
C ALA A 125 3.53 -6.01 -5.93
N PHE A 126 4.20 -5.59 -4.85
CA PHE A 126 3.76 -4.51 -3.96
C PHE A 126 4.45 -3.18 -4.25
N LEU A 127 5.54 -3.21 -5.04
CA LEU A 127 6.24 -2.03 -5.52
C LEU A 127 5.64 -1.52 -6.83
N PRO A 128 5.84 -0.23 -7.14
CA PRO A 128 6.24 0.85 -6.23
C PRO A 128 5.13 1.18 -5.21
N CYS A 129 5.43 2.00 -4.20
CA CYS A 129 4.42 2.48 -3.25
C CYS A 129 3.36 3.29 -4.01
N LYS A 130 2.09 3.19 -3.60
CA LYS A 130 0.97 3.80 -4.33
C LYS A 130 0.30 4.85 -3.48
N VAL A 131 0.13 6.04 -4.05
CA VAL A 131 -0.75 7.09 -3.51
C VAL A 131 -1.85 7.35 -4.52
N VAL A 132 -3.08 7.06 -4.14
CA VAL A 132 -4.26 7.35 -4.94
C VAL A 132 -4.78 8.72 -4.56
N LEU A 133 -5.03 9.57 -5.55
CA LEU A 133 -5.68 10.87 -5.39
C LEU A 133 -6.95 10.88 -6.23
N TYR A 134 -8.08 11.18 -5.61
CA TYR A 134 -9.35 11.21 -6.33
C TYR A 134 -10.31 12.28 -5.78
N GLU A 135 -11.26 12.69 -6.61
CA GLU A 135 -12.37 13.57 -6.22
C GLU A 135 -13.67 12.77 -6.07
N GLU A 136 -14.49 13.05 -5.05
CA GLU A 136 -15.80 12.39 -4.88
C GLU A 136 -16.78 12.65 -6.04
N SER A 137 -16.67 13.82 -6.65
CA SER A 137 -17.41 14.28 -7.81
C SER A 137 -16.54 15.29 -8.56
N PRO A 138 -16.83 15.63 -9.82
CA PRO A 138 -15.98 16.56 -10.57
C PRO A 138 -15.85 17.90 -9.84
N GLY A 139 -14.62 18.27 -9.44
CA GLY A 139 -14.33 19.48 -8.66
C GLY A 139 -14.78 19.41 -7.19
N GLY A 140 -15.09 18.23 -6.69
CA GLY A 140 -15.41 17.97 -5.29
C GLY A 140 -14.16 17.88 -4.40
N ARG A 141 -14.36 17.47 -3.14
CA ARG A 141 -13.26 17.28 -2.19
C ARG A 141 -12.27 16.22 -2.68
N VAL A 142 -10.99 16.52 -2.55
CA VAL A 142 -9.88 15.59 -2.86
C VAL A 142 -9.62 14.64 -1.70
N TRP A 143 -9.33 13.40 -2.02
CA TRP A 143 -8.99 12.35 -1.07
C TRP A 143 -7.68 11.70 -1.47
N ILE A 144 -6.84 11.44 -0.47
CA ILE A 144 -5.66 10.59 -0.60
C ILE A 144 -5.98 9.20 -0.04
N VAL A 145 -5.59 8.15 -0.77
CA VAL A 145 -5.64 6.77 -0.29
C VAL A 145 -4.27 6.12 -0.45
N THR A 146 -3.75 5.56 0.62
CA THR A 146 -2.46 4.86 0.62
C THR A 146 -2.45 3.75 1.67
N TYR A 147 -1.38 2.97 1.73
CA TYR A 147 -1.11 2.04 2.82
C TYR A 147 0.38 2.03 3.11
N LYS A 148 0.74 1.63 4.33
CA LYS A 148 2.16 1.54 4.71
C LYS A 148 2.79 0.28 4.09
N PRO A 149 3.92 0.37 3.37
CA PRO A 149 4.52 -0.77 2.67
C PRO A 149 4.83 -1.97 3.58
N THR A 150 5.13 -1.71 4.85
CA THR A 150 5.39 -2.72 5.88
C THR A 150 4.21 -3.67 6.11
N PHE A 151 2.96 -3.25 5.83
CA PHE A 151 1.82 -4.18 5.87
C PHE A 151 1.95 -5.32 4.85
N ALA A 152 2.61 -5.10 3.70
CA ALA A 152 2.85 -6.18 2.74
C ALA A 152 3.97 -7.14 3.19
N MET A 153 4.82 -6.72 4.13
CA MET A 153 5.93 -7.56 4.64
C MET A 153 5.44 -8.75 5.45
N ILE A 154 4.18 -8.76 5.90
CA ILE A 154 3.57 -9.92 6.57
C ILE A 154 3.59 -11.19 5.70
N TYR A 155 3.65 -11.02 4.38
CA TYR A 155 3.71 -12.11 3.41
C TYR A 155 5.15 -12.58 3.12
N PHE A 156 6.15 -11.91 3.68
CA PHE A 156 7.58 -12.18 3.47
C PHE A 156 8.32 -12.25 4.82
N PRO A 157 8.00 -13.24 5.68
CA PRO A 157 8.53 -13.30 7.05
C PRO A 157 10.06 -13.41 7.10
N ASP A 158 10.65 -14.11 6.11
CA ASP A 158 12.08 -14.37 5.99
C ASP A 158 12.86 -13.20 5.36
N MET A 159 12.19 -12.08 5.03
CA MET A 159 12.86 -10.92 4.48
C MET A 159 13.89 -10.36 5.49
N PRO A 160 15.11 -9.98 5.06
CA PRO A 160 16.11 -9.41 5.96
C PRO A 160 15.60 -8.16 6.69
N GLU A 161 16.01 -8.00 7.95
CA GLU A 161 15.59 -6.84 8.77
C GLU A 161 15.98 -5.50 8.15
N GLU A 162 17.09 -5.42 7.40
CA GLU A 162 17.46 -4.22 6.64
C GLU A 162 16.39 -3.83 5.59
N ALA A 163 15.83 -4.82 4.89
CA ALA A 163 14.81 -4.57 3.87
C ALA A 163 13.46 -4.20 4.51
N LYS A 164 13.10 -4.81 5.65
CA LYS A 164 11.94 -4.40 6.46
C LYS A 164 12.10 -2.97 6.98
N ALA A 165 13.28 -2.62 7.48
CA ALA A 165 13.60 -1.27 7.95
C ALA A 165 13.51 -0.23 6.81
N ALA A 166 14.04 -0.55 5.62
CA ALA A 166 13.93 0.29 4.43
C ALA A 166 12.47 0.55 4.02
N ALA A 167 11.61 -0.48 3.99
CA ALA A 167 10.18 -0.29 3.72
C ALA A 167 9.48 0.53 4.81
N GLY A 168 9.93 0.36 6.06
CA GLY A 168 9.48 1.12 7.19
C GLY A 168 9.77 2.61 7.07
N GLU A 169 11.01 2.97 6.74
CA GLU A 169 11.45 4.35 6.55
C GLU A 169 10.68 5.03 5.42
N ILE A 170 10.50 4.36 4.27
CA ILE A 170 9.70 4.89 3.16
C ILE A 170 8.26 5.16 3.62
N GLY A 171 7.67 4.21 4.35
CA GLY A 171 6.30 4.34 4.86
C GLY A 171 6.14 5.50 5.83
N ASP A 172 7.07 5.66 6.76
CA ASP A 172 7.03 6.75 7.75
C ASP A 172 7.16 8.11 7.07
N LYS A 173 8.12 8.27 6.15
CA LYS A 173 8.28 9.51 5.36
C LYS A 173 7.02 9.86 4.58
N LEU A 174 6.46 8.89 3.87
CA LEU A 174 5.24 9.11 3.09
C LEU A 174 4.06 9.52 3.98
N PHE A 175 3.91 8.88 5.14
CA PHE A 175 2.81 9.20 6.06
C PHE A 175 2.99 10.58 6.67
N ASN A 176 4.21 10.94 7.07
CA ASN A 176 4.50 12.28 7.61
C ASN A 176 4.20 13.37 6.57
N ILE A 177 4.62 13.18 5.31
CA ILE A 177 4.28 14.10 4.21
C ILE A 177 2.76 14.27 4.10
N ILE A 178 2.00 13.18 4.01
CA ILE A 178 0.53 13.25 3.86
C ILE A 178 -0.11 13.94 5.07
N HIS A 179 0.37 13.64 6.28
CA HIS A 179 -0.12 14.25 7.51
C HIS A 179 0.16 15.77 7.53
N GLU A 180 1.37 16.19 7.17
CA GLU A 180 1.76 17.60 7.08
C GLU A 180 0.97 18.36 6.01
N LEU A 181 0.69 17.73 4.85
CA LEU A 181 -0.17 18.32 3.82
C LEU A 181 -1.56 18.65 4.34
N VAL A 182 -2.10 17.81 5.22
CA VAL A 182 -3.40 18.08 5.85
C VAL A 182 -3.26 19.19 6.89
N VAL A 183 -2.39 18.99 7.89
CA VAL A 183 -2.32 19.89 9.07
C VAL A 183 -1.85 21.30 8.70
N SER A 184 -0.93 21.45 7.75
CA SER A 184 -0.41 22.76 7.34
C SER A 184 -1.42 23.60 6.54
N ASN A 185 -2.47 22.96 6.04
CA ASN A 185 -3.49 23.57 5.17
C ASN A 185 -4.91 23.53 5.79
N MET A 186 -5.02 23.14 7.07
CA MET A 186 -6.27 23.14 7.86
C MET A 186 -6.69 24.52 8.36
#